data_AF-A0A8T4D097-F1
#
_entry.id   AF-A0A8T4D097-F1
#
_cell.length_a   1.000
_cell.length_b   1.000
_cell.length_c   1.000
_cell.angle_alpha   90.00
_cell.angle_beta   90.00
_cell.angle_gamma   90.00
#
_symmetry.space_group_name_H-M   'P 1'
#
loop_
_entity.id
_entity.type
_entity.pdbx_description
1 polymer ?
#
loop_
_entity_poly.entity_id
_entity_poly.type
_entity_poly.pdbx_seq_one_letter_code
_entity_poly.pdbx_strand_id
1 'polypeptide(L)'
;MPYCKKCGNELPEGAKYCPVCGTSASTEETSAASTVQTASPVSEISGVKLAFWGERFAAWLIDVIIIGMVVGILGVFSLLAGVTWWSGWPGWLPFFNFNLGGVIYFLYWMFMDGLYRQSFGKMAMRLKVTRLDGSQIGMGSAALESIGKAFLLPLDCLLGWILYPKRRQRIFNYISETIVVKVT
;
A
#
# COMPACT_ATOMS: atom_id res chain seq x y z
N MET A 1 33.24 -36.83 -16.70
CA MET A 1 31.76 -36.80 -16.64
C MET A 1 31.36 -35.46 -16.07
N PRO A 2 30.79 -34.53 -16.85
CA PRO A 2 30.35 -33.25 -16.33
C PRO A 2 29.09 -33.43 -15.46
N TYR A 3 29.02 -32.69 -14.35
CA TYR A 3 27.84 -32.64 -13.48
C TYR A 3 27.14 -31.29 -13.64
N CYS A 4 25.82 -31.28 -13.51
CA CYS A 4 25.05 -30.05 -13.57
C CYS A 4 25.32 -29.16 -12.35
N LYS A 5 25.81 -27.93 -12.56
CA LYS A 5 26.05 -26.94 -11.48
C LYS A 5 24.79 -26.58 -10.66
N LYS A 6 23.59 -26.80 -11.21
CA LYS A 6 22.32 -26.43 -10.56
C LYS A 6 21.68 -27.57 -9.75
N CYS A 7 21.71 -28.80 -10.25
CA CYS A 7 21.01 -29.93 -9.61
C CYS A 7 21.91 -31.11 -9.24
N GLY A 8 23.20 -31.07 -9.60
CA GLY A 8 24.15 -32.12 -9.29
C GLY A 8 23.99 -33.41 -10.09
N ASN A 9 23.03 -33.50 -11.01
CA ASN A 9 22.85 -34.69 -11.85
C ASN A 9 24.00 -34.83 -12.86
N GLU A 10 24.35 -36.07 -13.17
CA GLU A 10 25.29 -36.40 -14.24
C GLU A 10 24.74 -35.94 -15.60
N LEU A 11 25.61 -35.33 -16.41
CA LEU A 11 25.26 -34.90 -17.76
C LEU A 11 25.77 -35.93 -18.78
N PRO A 12 24.92 -36.37 -19.72
CA PRO A 12 25.37 -37.21 -20.82
C PRO A 12 26.38 -36.45 -21.70
N GLU A 13 27.30 -37.18 -22.32
CA GLU A 13 28.35 -36.60 -23.16
C GLU A 13 27.72 -35.78 -24.31
N GLY A 14 28.08 -34.49 -24.41
CA GLY A 14 27.54 -33.57 -25.41
C GLY A 14 26.18 -32.93 -25.10
N ALA A 15 25.63 -33.12 -23.89
CA ALA A 15 24.35 -32.52 -23.51
C ALA A 15 24.42 -30.98 -23.47
N LYS A 16 23.61 -30.31 -24.31
CA LYS A 16 23.46 -28.85 -24.28
C LYS A 16 22.67 -28.36 -23.05
N TYR A 17 21.80 -29.21 -22.51
CA TYR A 17 20.92 -28.92 -21.37
C TYR A 17 20.84 -30.13 -20.43
N CYS A 18 20.63 -29.87 -19.15
CA CYS A 18 20.38 -30.93 -18.17
C CYS A 18 18.98 -31.54 -18.36
N PRO A 19 18.84 -32.88 -18.49
CA PRO A 19 17.54 -33.52 -18.68
C PRO A 19 16.63 -33.44 -17.44
N VAL A 20 17.21 -33.22 -16.25
CA VAL A 20 16.46 -33.15 -14.99
C VAL A 20 15.99 -31.74 -14.67
N CYS A 21 16.84 -30.72 -14.87
CA CYS A 21 16.56 -29.35 -14.43
C CYS A 21 16.54 -28.28 -15.56
N GLY A 22 16.83 -28.66 -16.80
CA GLY A 22 16.77 -27.78 -17.98
C GLY A 22 17.87 -26.71 -18.09
N THR A 23 18.90 -26.71 -17.24
CA THR A 23 19.95 -25.68 -17.23
C THR A 23 20.96 -25.90 -18.36
N SER A 24 21.40 -24.85 -19.08
CA SER A 24 22.39 -25.02 -20.15
C SER A 24 23.77 -25.41 -19.60
N ALA A 25 24.49 -26.27 -20.34
CA ALA A 25 25.78 -26.83 -19.92
C ALA A 25 27.02 -25.99 -20.32
N SER A 26 26.85 -24.84 -20.98
CA SER A 26 27.97 -23.99 -21.42
C SER A 26 28.34 -22.94 -20.36
N THR A 27 29.58 -22.97 -19.91
CA THR A 27 30.23 -21.89 -19.16
C THR A 27 30.84 -20.90 -20.17
N GLU A 28 30.46 -19.62 -20.12
CA GLU A 28 31.37 -18.45 -20.19
C GLU A 28 30.61 -17.12 -20.12
N GLU A 29 31.22 -16.18 -19.40
CA GLU A 29 30.82 -14.79 -19.19
C GLU A 29 31.28 -13.88 -20.35
N THR A 30 30.58 -12.74 -20.52
CA THR A 30 31.08 -11.42 -21.00
C THR A 30 30.58 -10.88 -22.36
N SER A 31 29.71 -9.86 -22.23
CA SER A 31 29.54 -8.60 -23.00
C SER A 31 29.37 -8.58 -24.53
N ALA A 32 28.20 -8.08 -24.99
CA ALA A 32 28.06 -6.77 -25.65
C ALA A 32 26.64 -6.52 -26.20
N ALA A 33 26.03 -5.42 -25.72
CA ALA A 33 25.05 -4.52 -26.37
C ALA A 33 23.98 -5.06 -27.35
N SER A 34 22.70 -4.99 -26.95
CA SER A 34 21.69 -4.10 -27.57
C SER A 34 20.31 -4.21 -26.92
N THR A 35 19.93 -3.13 -26.27
CA THR A 35 18.60 -2.46 -26.30
C THR A 35 17.34 -3.32 -26.44
N VAL A 36 16.76 -3.74 -25.31
CA VAL A 36 15.32 -3.61 -25.02
C VAL A 36 15.19 -3.40 -23.51
N GLN A 37 14.86 -2.18 -23.09
CA GLN A 37 14.47 -1.89 -21.70
C GLN A 37 13.08 -2.47 -21.44
N THR A 38 13.01 -3.76 -21.17
CA THR A 38 11.94 -4.35 -20.37
C THR A 38 12.39 -4.19 -18.92
N ALA A 39 11.77 -3.26 -18.18
CA ALA A 39 12.09 -3.03 -16.78
C ALA A 39 11.88 -4.33 -15.99
N SER A 40 13.00 -4.89 -15.54
CA SER A 40 13.14 -6.18 -14.86
C SER A 40 12.33 -6.30 -13.56
N PRO A 41 12.01 -7.54 -13.15
CA PRO A 41 11.34 -7.84 -11.90
C PRO A 41 12.32 -7.80 -10.70
N VAL A 42 11.85 -7.20 -9.60
CA VAL A 42 12.16 -7.55 -8.20
C VAL A 42 13.65 -7.73 -7.85
N SER A 43 14.34 -6.61 -7.61
CA SER A 43 15.61 -6.57 -6.87
C SER A 43 15.41 -5.97 -5.47
N GLU A 44 15.69 -6.80 -4.46
CA GLU A 44 16.15 -6.46 -3.10
C GLU A 44 15.42 -5.36 -2.31
N ILE A 45 14.37 -5.76 -1.58
CA ILE A 45 13.91 -5.04 -0.39
C ILE A 45 14.63 -5.61 0.85
N SER A 46 15.95 -5.41 0.94
CA SER A 46 16.76 -5.85 2.11
C SER A 46 16.99 -4.72 3.13
N GLY A 47 16.13 -3.70 3.16
CA GLY A 47 16.24 -2.59 4.12
C GLY A 47 14.97 -1.78 4.38
N VAL A 48 13.85 -2.08 3.71
CA VAL A 48 12.61 -1.32 3.91
C VAL A 48 11.80 -1.95 5.04
N LYS A 49 11.84 -1.33 6.21
CA LYS A 49 10.99 -1.72 7.34
C LYS A 49 9.53 -1.42 6.99
N LEU A 50 8.77 -2.48 6.70
CA LEU A 50 7.34 -2.38 6.46
C LEU A 50 6.62 -1.96 7.76
N ALA A 51 5.69 -1.02 7.64
CA ALA A 51 4.90 -0.57 8.78
C ALA A 51 3.97 -1.68 9.27
N PHE A 52 3.97 -1.93 10.58
CA PHE A 52 3.06 -2.91 11.18
C PHE A 52 1.60 -2.42 11.11
N TRP A 53 0.67 -3.38 11.19
CA TRP A 53 -0.77 -3.10 11.19
C TRP A 53 -1.17 -2.10 12.28
N GLY A 54 -0.61 -2.24 13.49
CA GLY A 54 -0.84 -1.31 14.61
C GLY A 54 -0.32 0.10 14.34
N GLU A 55 0.82 0.26 13.67
CA GLU A 55 1.35 1.60 13.32
C GLU A 55 0.44 2.29 12.28
N ARG A 56 -0.09 1.52 11.31
CA ARG A 56 -1.05 2.01 10.32
C ARG A 56 -2.39 2.39 10.97
N PHE A 57 -2.87 1.59 11.92
CA PHE A 57 -4.07 1.87 12.68
C PHE A 57 -3.90 3.11 13.57
N ALA A 58 -2.76 3.22 14.28
CA ALA A 58 -2.46 4.39 15.09
C ALA A 58 -2.38 5.67 14.23
N ALA A 59 -1.72 5.62 13.07
CA ALA A 59 -1.68 6.74 12.14
C ALA A 59 -3.10 7.16 11.69
N TRP A 60 -3.95 6.20 11.36
CA TRP A 60 -5.35 6.46 11.00
C TRP A 60 -6.15 7.04 12.18
N LEU A 61 -5.97 6.50 13.39
CA LEU A 61 -6.66 6.98 14.59
C LEU A 61 -6.28 8.44 14.90
N ILE A 62 -5.01 8.80 14.74
CA ILE A 62 -4.55 10.19 14.89
C ILE A 62 -5.22 11.09 13.86
N ASP A 63 -5.29 10.69 12.59
CA ASP A 63 -5.99 11.46 11.55
C ASP A 63 -7.47 11.66 11.91
N VAL A 64 -8.15 10.61 12.39
CA VAL A 64 -9.56 10.68 12.79
C VAL A 64 -9.77 11.62 13.98
N ILE A 65 -8.88 11.62 14.96
CA ILE A 65 -8.98 12.55 16.10
C ILE A 65 -8.80 13.99 15.62
N ILE A 66 -7.81 14.25 14.77
CA ILE A 66 -7.52 15.61 14.26
C ILE A 66 -8.71 16.13 13.45
N ILE A 67 -9.15 15.39 12.44
CA ILE A 67 -10.25 15.83 11.58
C ILE A 67 -11.58 15.78 12.33
N GLY A 68 -11.78 14.78 13.19
CA GLY A 68 -12.97 14.63 14.02
C GLY A 68 -13.16 15.80 14.98
N MET A 69 -12.08 16.36 15.52
CA MET A 69 -12.15 17.61 16.29
C MET A 69 -12.62 18.78 15.42
N VAL A 70 -12.04 18.94 14.22
CA VAL A 70 -12.41 20.02 13.28
C VAL A 70 -13.87 19.91 12.86
N VAL A 71 -14.30 18.72 12.42
CA VAL A 71 -15.67 18.44 12.01
C VAL A 71 -16.63 18.56 13.19
N GLY A 72 -16.23 18.13 14.39
CA GLY A 72 -17.02 18.28 15.62
C GLY A 72 -17.27 19.73 15.99
N ILE A 73 -16.26 20.59 15.93
CA ILE A 73 -16.40 22.04 16.17
C ILE A 73 -17.33 22.68 15.14
N LEU A 74 -17.15 22.36 13.86
CA LEU A 74 -18.04 22.82 12.79
C LEU A 74 -19.48 22.31 12.97
N GLY A 75 -19.64 21.09 13.49
CA GLY A 75 -20.93 20.51 13.84
C GLY A 75 -21.63 21.28 14.96
N VAL A 76 -20.91 21.61 16.04
CA VAL A 76 -21.44 22.44 17.14
C VAL A 76 -21.87 23.82 16.63
N PHE A 77 -21.06 24.45 15.77
CA PHE A 77 -21.41 25.73 15.17
C PHE A 77 -22.66 25.64 14.28
N SER A 78 -22.77 24.58 13.47
CA SER A 78 -23.97 24.35 12.63
C SER A 78 -25.23 24.09 13.47
N LEU A 79 -25.09 23.37 14.59
CA LEU A 79 -26.18 23.15 15.55
C LEU A 79 -26.63 24.47 16.19
N LEU A 80 -25.69 25.31 16.63
CA LEU A 80 -25.98 26.65 17.18
C LEU A 80 -26.65 27.57 16.15
N ALA A 81 -26.29 27.44 14.88
CA ALA A 81 -26.89 28.19 13.77
C ALA A 81 -28.29 27.67 13.35
N GLY A 82 -28.82 26.62 13.98
CA GLY A 82 -30.11 26.01 13.63
C GLY A 82 -30.08 25.22 12.32
N VAL A 83 -28.90 24.88 11.82
CA VAL A 83 -28.70 24.22 10.53
C VAL A 83 -28.37 22.74 10.76
N THR A 84 -29.38 21.87 10.67
CA THR A 84 -29.23 20.43 10.95
C THR A 84 -28.98 19.63 9.67
N TRP A 85 -27.77 19.73 9.10
CA TRP A 85 -27.33 18.83 8.00
C TRP A 85 -26.84 17.45 8.51
N TRP A 86 -26.92 17.20 9.81
CA TRP A 86 -26.33 16.03 10.44
C TRP A 86 -27.31 14.86 10.55
N SER A 87 -27.25 13.97 9.56
CA SER A 87 -27.89 12.65 9.62
C SER A 87 -27.25 11.80 10.72
N GLY A 88 -28.03 10.97 11.42
CA GLY A 88 -27.74 10.31 12.71
C GLY A 88 -26.49 9.43 12.85
N TRP A 89 -25.58 9.42 11.86
CA TRP A 89 -24.24 8.86 12.00
C TRP A 89 -23.32 9.86 12.72
N PRO A 90 -22.50 9.45 13.70
CA PRO A 90 -21.52 10.35 14.28
C PRO A 90 -20.51 10.76 13.21
N GLY A 91 -20.50 12.00 12.77
CA GLY A 91 -19.56 12.51 11.77
C GLY A 91 -18.13 12.78 12.26
N TRP A 92 -17.80 12.40 13.49
CA TRP A 92 -16.41 12.15 13.87
C TRP A 92 -15.94 10.73 13.45
N LEU A 93 -16.88 9.80 13.19
CA LEU A 93 -16.58 8.52 12.56
C LEU A 93 -16.49 8.70 11.04
N PRO A 94 -15.36 8.37 10.42
CA PRO A 94 -15.25 8.41 8.96
C PRO A 94 -15.98 7.22 8.33
N PHE A 95 -15.81 6.00 8.86
CA PHE A 95 -16.32 4.77 8.27
C PHE A 95 -17.85 4.69 8.29
N PHE A 96 -18.42 4.11 7.23
CA PHE A 96 -19.85 4.05 6.95
C PHE A 96 -20.57 5.42 6.92
N ASN A 97 -19.83 6.53 6.89
CA ASN A 97 -20.40 7.85 6.76
C ASN A 97 -20.53 8.22 5.29
N PHE A 98 -21.71 8.05 4.69
CA PHE A 98 -21.95 8.41 3.29
C PHE A 98 -22.45 9.86 3.09
N ASN A 99 -22.49 10.64 4.17
CA ASN A 99 -22.93 12.03 4.14
C ASN A 99 -21.78 12.98 3.76
N LEU A 100 -22.06 14.29 3.76
CA LEU A 100 -21.05 15.34 3.51
C LEU A 100 -19.81 15.19 4.40
N GLY A 101 -19.99 14.78 5.66
CA GLY A 101 -18.89 14.50 6.59
C GLY A 101 -17.92 13.46 6.04
N GLY A 102 -18.41 12.30 5.58
CA GLY A 102 -17.57 11.27 4.98
C GLY A 102 -16.87 11.71 3.70
N VAL A 103 -17.53 12.55 2.88
CA VAL A 103 -16.90 13.16 1.70
C VAL A 103 -15.73 14.05 2.12
N ILE A 104 -15.84 14.81 3.21
CA ILE A 104 -14.75 15.65 3.75
C ILE A 104 -13.56 14.76 4.17
N TYR A 105 -13.78 13.67 4.90
CA TYR A 105 -12.69 12.73 5.25
C TYR A 105 -12.05 12.11 4.01
N PHE A 106 -12.88 11.69 3.05
CA PHE A 106 -12.41 11.12 1.80
C PHE A 106 -11.52 12.10 1.02
N LEU A 107 -11.99 13.34 0.84
CA LEU A 107 -11.23 14.38 0.15
C LEU A 107 -9.94 14.71 0.90
N TYR A 108 -10.00 14.87 2.22
CA TYR A 108 -8.81 15.09 3.04
C TYR A 108 -7.75 14.00 2.78
N TRP A 109 -8.11 12.72 2.91
CA TRP A 109 -7.15 11.64 2.72
C TRP A 109 -6.71 11.52 1.26
N MET A 110 -7.60 11.72 0.29
CA MET A 110 -7.28 11.68 -1.14
C MET A 110 -6.24 12.75 -1.49
N PHE A 111 -6.46 13.99 -1.07
CA PHE A 111 -5.53 15.09 -1.35
C PHE A 111 -4.21 14.93 -0.59
N MET A 112 -4.25 14.55 0.69
CA MET A 112 -3.03 14.35 1.48
C MET A 112 -2.19 13.18 0.97
N ASP A 113 -2.80 12.04 0.68
CA ASP A 113 -2.09 10.88 0.15
C ASP A 113 -1.70 11.06 -1.33
N GLY A 114 -2.46 11.85 -2.11
CA GLY A 114 -2.15 12.13 -3.51
C GLY A 114 -1.03 13.17 -3.69
N LEU A 115 -1.07 14.28 -2.95
CA LEU A 115 -0.11 15.39 -3.10
C LEU A 115 1.12 15.19 -2.21
N TYR A 116 0.91 14.89 -0.93
CA TYR A 116 1.98 14.82 0.07
C TYR A 116 2.47 13.40 0.33
N ARG A 117 1.77 12.37 -0.19
CA ARG A 117 2.05 10.93 0.00
C ARG A 117 2.02 10.48 1.45
N GLN A 118 1.41 11.30 2.30
CA GLN A 118 1.40 11.13 3.73
C GLN A 118 0.27 11.98 4.31
N SER A 119 -0.51 11.41 5.23
CA SER A 119 -1.45 12.14 6.07
C SER A 119 -0.77 12.63 7.35
N PHE A 120 -1.44 13.51 8.11
CA PHE A 120 -0.86 14.06 9.35
C PHE A 120 -0.50 12.97 10.38
N GLY A 121 -1.38 11.99 10.57
CA GLY A 121 -1.14 10.86 11.47
C GLY A 121 -0.06 9.92 10.97
N LYS A 122 0.09 9.76 9.65
CA LYS A 122 1.24 9.05 9.09
C LYS A 122 2.55 9.82 9.30
N MET A 123 2.52 11.15 9.25
CA MET A 123 3.67 11.99 9.57
C MET A 123 4.08 11.84 11.03
N ALA A 124 3.11 11.83 11.95
CA ALA A 124 3.36 11.57 13.37
C ALA A 124 4.00 10.18 13.60
N MET A 125 3.57 9.17 12.85
CA MET A 125 4.10 7.80 12.94
C MET A 125 5.34 7.54 12.06
N ARG A 126 5.87 8.57 11.38
CA ARG A 126 6.97 8.48 10.39
C ARG A 126 6.73 7.40 9.33
N LEU A 127 5.50 7.30 8.82
CA LEU A 127 5.08 6.33 7.81
C LEU A 127 4.89 7.01 6.46
N LYS A 128 5.44 6.47 5.39
CA LYS A 128 5.26 7.00 4.03
C LYS A 128 4.57 5.97 3.15
N VAL A 129 3.64 6.41 2.31
CA VAL A 129 3.04 5.54 1.29
C VAL A 129 3.84 5.67 -0.01
N THR A 130 4.23 4.54 -0.57
CA THR A 130 4.97 4.45 -1.84
C THR A 130 4.39 3.34 -2.71
N ARG A 131 4.55 3.40 -4.03
CA ARG A 131 4.24 2.26 -4.89
C ARG A 131 5.23 1.11 -4.68
N LEU A 132 4.82 -0.09 -5.09
CA LEU A 132 5.69 -1.27 -5.16
C LEU A 132 6.94 -1.00 -6.03
N ASP A 133 6.78 -0.20 -7.08
CA ASP A 133 7.87 0.18 -8.00
C ASP A 133 8.74 1.34 -7.48
N GLY A 134 8.50 1.82 -6.25
CA GLY A 134 9.18 3.02 -5.71
C GLY A 134 8.74 4.35 -6.35
N SER A 135 7.86 4.30 -7.35
CA SER A 135 7.32 5.47 -8.03
C SER A 135 6.32 6.25 -7.17
N GLN A 136 6.00 7.46 -7.62
CA GLN A 136 5.07 8.35 -6.96
C GLN A 136 3.65 7.78 -6.99
N ILE A 137 2.86 8.01 -5.95
CA ILE A 137 1.45 7.63 -5.94
C ILE A 137 0.69 8.56 -6.88
N GLY A 138 -0.03 7.96 -7.84
CA GLY A 138 -0.98 8.68 -8.68
C GLY A 138 -2.28 8.99 -7.94
N MET A 139 -2.97 10.06 -8.35
CA MET A 139 -4.19 10.54 -7.70
C MET A 139 -5.30 9.46 -7.65
N GLY A 140 -5.42 8.63 -8.69
CA GLY A 140 -6.40 7.53 -8.72
C GLY A 140 -6.10 6.42 -7.71
N SER A 141 -4.83 6.06 -7.55
CA SER A 141 -4.39 5.10 -6.53
C SER A 141 -4.60 5.66 -5.11
N ALA A 142 -4.35 6.97 -4.91
CA ALA A 142 -4.66 7.64 -3.66
C ALA A 142 -6.16 7.65 -3.34
N ALA A 143 -7.01 7.89 -4.35
CA ALA A 143 -8.47 7.87 -4.21
C ALA A 143 -8.98 6.48 -3.83
N LEU A 144 -8.49 5.41 -4.45
CA LEU A 144 -8.87 4.04 -4.08
C LEU A 144 -8.49 3.73 -2.63
N GLU A 145 -7.29 4.11 -2.19
CA GLU A 145 -6.93 3.92 -0.79
C GLU A 145 -7.76 4.76 0.18
N SER A 146 -8.10 6.00 -0.19
CA SER A 146 -8.91 6.88 0.67
C SER A 146 -10.35 6.39 0.74
N ILE A 147 -10.92 5.76 -0.30
CA ILE A 147 -12.24 5.10 -0.21
C ILE A 147 -12.23 4.00 0.85
N GLY A 148 -11.21 3.13 0.81
CA GLY A 148 -11.06 2.05 1.79
C GLY A 148 -10.97 2.57 3.23
N LYS A 149 -10.27 3.70 3.43
CA LYS A 149 -10.12 4.33 4.75
C LYS A 149 -11.35 5.12 5.20
N ALA A 150 -11.99 5.81 4.26
CA ALA A 150 -13.10 6.72 4.52
C ALA A 150 -14.38 5.94 4.76
N PHE A 151 -14.72 4.94 3.94
CA PHE A 151 -16.05 4.32 4.02
C PHE A 151 -16.01 2.90 4.55
N LEU A 152 -14.99 2.13 4.20
CA LEU A 152 -14.99 0.66 4.33
C LEU A 152 -13.93 0.14 5.29
N LEU A 153 -13.37 0.96 6.19
CA LEU A 153 -12.18 0.60 6.96
C LEU A 153 -12.31 -0.70 7.79
N PRO A 154 -13.43 -0.97 8.50
CA PRO A 154 -13.61 -2.23 9.21
C PRO A 154 -13.67 -3.43 8.26
N LEU A 155 -14.34 -3.25 7.11
CA LEU A 155 -14.47 -4.26 6.07
C LEU A 155 -13.13 -4.52 5.34
N ASP A 156 -12.40 -3.47 4.99
CA ASP A 156 -11.07 -3.52 4.38
C ASP A 156 -10.05 -4.20 5.30
N CYS A 157 -10.14 -3.94 6.60
CA CYS A 157 -9.34 -4.63 7.62
C CYS A 157 -9.64 -6.13 7.70
N LEU A 158 -10.92 -6.47 7.84
CA LEU A 158 -11.37 -7.86 7.97
C LEU A 158 -11.03 -8.66 6.70
N LEU A 159 -11.31 -8.08 5.55
CA LEU A 159 -11.04 -8.69 4.26
C LEU A 159 -9.51 -8.76 3.98
N GLY A 160 -8.73 -7.77 4.40
CA GLY A 160 -7.26 -7.80 4.27
C GLY A 160 -6.61 -8.92 5.10
N TRP A 161 -7.14 -9.18 6.30
CA TRP A 161 -6.70 -10.29 7.14
C TRP A 161 -7.02 -11.64 6.48
N ILE A 162 -8.25 -11.85 6.00
CA ILE A 162 -8.67 -13.14 5.43
C ILE A 162 -7.97 -13.45 4.09
N LEU A 163 -7.80 -12.46 3.20
CA LEU A 163 -7.21 -12.68 1.87
C LEU A 163 -5.68 -12.70 1.88
N TYR A 164 -5.02 -11.90 2.72
CA TYR A 164 -3.56 -11.71 2.66
C TYR A 164 -2.86 -11.71 4.04
N PRO A 165 -2.96 -12.81 4.84
CA PRO A 165 -2.39 -12.87 6.18
C PRO A 165 -0.86 -12.72 6.20
N LYS A 166 -0.16 -13.16 5.15
CA LYS A 166 1.32 -13.14 5.09
C LYS A 166 1.93 -11.78 4.73
N ARG A 167 1.21 -10.90 4.02
CA ARG A 167 1.76 -9.61 3.54
C ARG A 167 1.37 -8.41 4.40
N ARG A 168 0.47 -8.58 5.39
CA ARG A 168 0.03 -7.52 6.32
C ARG A 168 -0.47 -6.25 5.59
N GLN A 169 -1.05 -6.41 4.41
CA GLN A 169 -1.55 -5.34 3.55
C GLN A 169 -3.09 -5.29 3.60
N ARG A 170 -3.65 -4.09 3.36
CA ARG A 170 -5.09 -3.88 3.17
C ARG A 170 -5.47 -4.22 1.74
N ILE A 171 -6.75 -4.48 1.46
CA ILE A 171 -7.19 -4.78 0.09
C ILE A 171 -7.05 -3.59 -0.80
N PHE A 172 -7.49 -2.41 -0.34
CA PHE A 172 -7.37 -1.23 -1.17
C PHE A 172 -5.91 -0.88 -1.46
N ASN A 173 -5.00 -1.18 -0.52
CA ASN A 173 -3.55 -1.01 -0.67
C ASN A 173 -2.95 -2.01 -1.68
N TYR A 174 -3.49 -3.24 -1.73
CA TYR A 174 -3.14 -4.24 -2.74
C TYR A 174 -3.64 -3.82 -4.13
N ILE A 175 -4.91 -3.41 -4.24
CA ILE A 175 -5.53 -2.95 -5.50
C ILE A 175 -4.81 -1.70 -6.05
N SER A 176 -4.35 -0.81 -5.17
CA SER A 176 -3.61 0.38 -5.57
C SER A 176 -2.12 0.15 -5.80
N GLU A 177 -1.62 -1.09 -5.63
CA GLU A 177 -0.20 -1.45 -5.78
C GLU A 177 0.74 -0.59 -4.91
N THR A 178 0.28 -0.26 -3.71
CA THR A 178 0.98 0.62 -2.77
C THR A 178 1.37 -0.12 -1.50
N ILE A 179 2.44 0.37 -0.87
CA ILE A 179 2.94 -0.12 0.41
C ILE A 179 3.22 1.05 1.36
N VAL A 180 3.03 0.81 2.65
CA VAL A 180 3.38 1.77 3.70
C VAL A 180 4.70 1.33 4.33
N VAL A 181 5.69 2.20 4.24
CA VAL A 181 7.05 1.99 4.70
C VAL A 181 7.37 2.94 5.85
N LYS A 182 8.17 2.49 6.81
CA LYS A 182 8.62 3.33 7.90
C LYS A 182 9.86 4.11 7.47
N VAL A 183 9.77 5.43 7.53
CA VAL A 183 10.89 6.33 7.29
C VAL A 183 11.59 6.49 8.64
N THR A 184 12.82 6.02 8.75
CA THR A 184 13.58 6.08 10.02
C THR A 184 14.18 7.46 10.19
#